data_AF-R0KCX8-F1
#
_entry.id   AF-R0KCX8-F1
#
_cell.length_a   1.000
_cell.length_b   1.000
_cell.length_c   1.000
_cell.angle_alpha   90.00
_cell.angle_beta   90.00
_cell.angle_gamma   90.00
#
_symmetry.space_group_name_H-M   'P 1'
#
loop_
_entity.id
_entity.type
_entity.pdbx_description
1 polymer ?
#
loop_
_entity_poly.entity_id
_entity_poly.type
_entity_poly.pdbx_seq_one_letter_code
_entity_poly.pdbx_strand_id
1 'polypeptide(L)'
;MAIGRLQAALAAATNEVTVAAANINFDFTLIKCEAPKEFQGLGNVLAKKRKENAEYGSIHVLARQLGALFDGVCHPTPALLEAYGNRASAIAKASQKTSEPYIGTPFGEYTGADGTSIWAAATSSKCALHVHLLACILARMWTASEAVAIWTELVSERKKEIARKVDEGEPVAFALAAAVGQDISRPQLVAWDTSARAWLSTADQFSCNKQKQLELILKNLDLAVTDGPAVFPSVTNTWKIALATMEKLVWGMPQAVNDGAALIGLSAWHLYPDMVLYSPKFVEVKMEDSNVAEGGVLSLGVSRGPDLSDRKRGVRWSLSLAQLRHYGRPVQVTAGLKADSRLTWPQLTLVTFAAILEQWDLDTTLHEPLAQLLTSLFQHAKPGWKNDKQMMRRFKILTGPSKIPQFSRYS
;
A
#
# COMPACT_ATOMS: atom_id res chain seq x y z
N MET A 1 22.92 27.09 4.69
CA MET A 1 23.45 27.70 5.93
C MET A 1 22.79 27.17 7.22
N ALA A 2 21.56 26.63 7.21
CA ALA A 2 20.88 26.13 8.43
C ALA A 2 21.42 24.78 8.97
N ILE A 3 21.75 23.82 8.10
CA ILE A 3 22.27 22.49 8.54
C ILE A 3 23.61 22.64 9.28
N GLY A 4 24.48 23.53 8.81
CA GLY A 4 25.76 23.82 9.48
C GLY A 4 25.59 24.48 10.85
N ARG A 5 24.51 25.25 11.06
CA ARG A 5 24.15 25.78 12.38
C ARG A 5 23.56 24.71 13.30
N LEU A 6 22.81 23.75 12.78
CA LEU A 6 22.29 22.62 13.54
C LEU A 6 23.43 21.68 14.01
N GLN A 7 24.41 21.44 13.14
CA GLN A 7 25.66 20.75 13.50
C GLN A 7 26.48 21.54 14.53
N ALA A 8 26.59 22.87 14.37
CA ALA A 8 27.31 23.74 15.30
C ALA A 8 26.59 23.91 16.65
N ALA A 9 25.26 23.94 16.69
CA ALA A 9 24.46 24.02 17.91
C ALA A 9 24.49 22.71 18.69
N LEU A 10 24.50 21.57 17.99
CA LEU A 10 24.77 20.26 18.61
C LEU A 10 26.16 20.21 19.24
N ALA A 11 27.16 20.82 18.59
CA ALA A 11 28.53 20.90 19.11
C ALA A 11 28.69 21.94 20.23
N ALA A 12 27.88 23.00 20.25
CA ALA A 12 27.95 24.06 21.26
C ALA A 12 27.19 23.73 22.55
N ALA A 13 26.17 22.87 22.51
CA ALA A 13 25.42 22.44 23.68
C ALA A 13 26.13 21.34 24.53
N THR A 14 27.29 20.85 24.09
CA THR A 14 28.07 19.81 24.78
C THR A 14 29.27 20.43 25.51
N ASN A 15 29.11 20.72 26.80
CA ASN A 15 30.23 21.13 27.66
C ASN A 15 31.26 19.99 27.81
N GLU A 16 32.49 20.34 27.44
CA GLU A 16 33.86 19.80 27.54
C GLU A 16 34.17 18.33 27.90
N VAL A 17 33.31 17.53 28.55
CA VAL A 17 33.59 16.10 28.82
C VAL A 17 32.88 15.17 27.81
N THR A 18 31.98 15.73 26.99
CA THR A 18 31.17 15.00 26.01
C THR A 18 31.63 15.21 24.56
N VAL A 19 32.80 15.81 24.34
CA VAL A 19 33.38 16.02 22.99
C VAL A 19 33.78 14.70 22.33
N ALA A 20 34.08 13.65 23.12
CA ALA A 20 34.25 12.29 22.59
C ALA A 20 32.92 11.65 22.11
N ALA A 21 31.77 12.16 22.55
CA ALA A 21 30.44 11.68 22.16
C ALA A 21 29.77 12.52 21.06
N ALA A 22 30.30 13.72 20.74
CA ALA A 22 29.83 14.56 19.63
C ALA A 22 30.18 14.00 18.24
N ASN A 23 31.06 12.97 18.18
CA ASN A 23 31.33 12.19 16.97
C ASN A 23 30.59 10.83 16.96
N ILE A 24 29.54 10.67 17.79
CA ILE A 24 28.63 9.53 17.64
C ILE A 24 27.72 9.84 16.46
N ASN A 25 28.21 9.50 15.27
CA ASN A 25 27.38 9.30 14.10
C ASN A 25 26.33 8.25 14.51
N PHE A 26 25.09 8.68 14.79
CA PHE A 26 24.05 7.74 15.26
C PHE A 26 23.77 6.76 14.14
N ASP A 27 24.36 5.58 14.28
CA ASP A 27 24.31 4.56 13.26
C ASP A 27 23.00 3.77 13.42
N PHE A 28 22.04 4.09 12.56
CA PHE A 28 20.77 3.38 12.53
C PHE A 28 20.95 1.90 12.12
N THR A 29 22.11 1.47 11.61
CA THR A 29 22.35 0.05 11.31
C THR A 29 22.49 -0.83 12.55
N LEU A 30 22.91 -0.27 13.69
CA LEU A 30 23.36 -1.05 14.86
C LEU A 30 22.24 -1.39 15.86
N ILE A 31 21.09 -0.73 15.78
CA ILE A 31 20.02 -0.89 16.77
C ILE A 31 18.87 -1.68 16.16
N LYS A 32 18.64 -2.86 16.71
CA LYS A 32 17.51 -3.74 16.39
C LYS A 32 16.67 -3.91 17.65
N CYS A 33 15.38 -3.67 17.54
CA CYS A 33 14.42 -3.97 18.60
C CYS A 33 13.80 -5.34 18.36
N GLU A 34 13.41 -6.01 19.44
CA GLU A 34 12.59 -7.21 19.33
C GLU A 34 11.24 -6.86 18.73
N ALA A 35 10.84 -7.59 17.68
CA ALA A 35 9.55 -7.35 17.04
C ALA A 35 8.40 -7.74 17.98
N PRO A 36 7.30 -6.95 18.03
CA PRO A 36 6.13 -7.31 18.81
C PRO A 36 5.57 -8.68 18.43
N LYS A 37 4.95 -9.37 19.40
CA LYS A 37 4.53 -10.77 19.27
C LYS A 37 3.58 -10.99 18.11
N GLU A 38 2.75 -10.00 17.82
CA GLU A 38 1.72 -10.00 16.80
C GLU A 38 2.32 -10.09 15.39
N PHE A 39 3.54 -9.58 15.19
CA PHE A 39 4.24 -9.59 13.91
C PHE A 39 5.13 -10.81 13.72
N GLN A 40 5.35 -11.63 14.76
CA GLN A 40 6.24 -12.80 14.68
C GLN A 40 5.78 -13.82 13.62
N GLY A 41 4.45 -13.95 13.44
CA GLY A 41 3.90 -14.80 12.39
C GLY A 41 4.32 -14.38 10.99
N LEU A 42 4.40 -13.08 10.72
CA LEU A 42 4.95 -12.54 9.48
C LEU A 42 6.45 -12.82 9.37
N GLY A 43 7.23 -12.46 10.40
CA GLY A 43 8.70 -12.61 10.40
C GLY A 43 9.19 -14.06 10.25
N ASN A 44 8.37 -15.04 10.61
CA ASN A 44 8.67 -16.46 10.44
C ASN A 44 8.41 -16.99 9.02
N VAL A 45 7.54 -16.31 8.25
CA VAL A 45 7.13 -16.72 6.90
C VAL A 45 7.89 -15.96 5.82
N LEU A 46 8.49 -14.81 6.15
CA LEU A 46 9.27 -14.03 5.20
C LEU A 46 10.45 -14.83 4.64
N ALA A 47 10.65 -14.73 3.33
CA ALA A 47 11.82 -15.27 2.65
C ALA A 47 13.11 -14.72 3.28
N LYS A 48 14.14 -15.57 3.38
CA LYS A 48 15.41 -15.25 4.06
C LYS A 48 15.99 -13.90 3.63
N LYS A 49 16.08 -13.66 2.33
CA LYS A 49 16.60 -12.41 1.76
C LYS A 49 15.78 -11.16 2.15
N ARG A 50 14.45 -11.28 2.20
CA ARG A 50 13.57 -10.18 2.63
C ARG A 50 13.73 -9.90 4.12
N LYS A 51 13.82 -10.95 4.93
CA LYS A 51 14.06 -10.83 6.37
C LYS A 51 15.42 -10.18 6.67
N GLU A 52 16.48 -10.59 5.99
CA GLU A 52 17.81 -9.99 6.12
C GLU A 52 17.80 -8.50 5.74
N ASN A 53 17.16 -8.12 4.63
CA ASN A 53 17.04 -6.72 4.24
C ASN A 53 16.22 -5.89 5.24
N ALA A 54 15.20 -6.50 5.85
CA ALA A 54 14.36 -5.86 6.84
C ALA A 54 15.01 -5.74 8.22
N GLU A 55 15.99 -6.59 8.56
CA GLU A 55 16.67 -6.56 9.86
C GLU A 55 18.02 -5.83 9.84
N TYR A 56 18.73 -5.87 8.71
CA TYR A 56 20.10 -5.34 8.60
C TYR A 56 20.34 -4.52 7.32
N GLY A 57 19.37 -4.52 6.39
CA GLY A 57 19.54 -3.88 5.10
C GLY A 57 19.12 -2.42 5.04
N SER A 58 19.09 -1.89 3.82
CA SER A 58 18.74 -0.50 3.55
C SER A 58 17.31 -0.13 3.99
N ILE A 59 16.38 -1.10 3.98
CA ILE A 59 15.00 -0.90 4.41
C ILE A 59 14.91 -0.79 5.92
N HIS A 60 15.72 -1.54 6.68
CA HIS A 60 15.84 -1.39 8.14
C HIS A 60 16.31 0.02 8.52
N VAL A 61 17.42 0.46 7.91
CA VAL A 61 17.99 1.80 8.14
C VAL A 61 16.95 2.88 7.86
N LEU A 62 16.26 2.77 6.72
CA LEU A 62 15.21 3.71 6.33
C LEU A 62 14.03 3.70 7.32
N ALA A 63 13.58 2.53 7.76
CA ALA A 63 12.48 2.41 8.72
C ALA A 63 12.81 3.13 10.03
N ARG A 64 14.04 3.00 10.51
CA ARG A 64 14.50 3.71 11.71
C ARG A 64 14.66 5.21 11.49
N GLN A 65 15.23 5.63 10.35
CA GLN A 65 15.36 7.04 9.98
C GLN A 65 13.99 7.71 9.90
N LEU A 66 13.02 7.11 9.21
CA LEU A 66 11.66 7.62 9.12
C LEU A 66 10.95 7.56 10.47
N GLY A 67 11.11 6.47 11.22
CA GLY A 67 10.56 6.33 12.57
C GLY A 67 11.06 7.41 13.52
N ALA A 68 12.34 7.78 13.44
CA ALA A 68 12.90 8.89 14.21
C ALA A 68 12.43 10.25 13.68
N LEU A 69 12.42 10.46 12.35
CA LEU A 69 12.03 11.73 11.72
C LEU A 69 10.58 12.13 12.01
N PHE A 70 9.68 11.15 12.06
CA PHE A 70 8.25 11.34 12.33
C PHE A 70 7.86 11.06 13.79
N ASP A 71 8.84 10.88 14.67
CA ASP A 71 8.56 10.68 16.10
C ASP A 71 7.79 11.89 16.67
N GLY A 72 6.83 11.59 17.55
CA GLY A 72 5.92 12.56 18.15
C GLY A 72 4.86 13.17 17.21
N VAL A 73 4.76 12.74 15.94
CA VAL A 73 3.72 13.25 15.03
C VAL A 73 2.35 12.66 15.39
N CYS A 74 2.28 11.35 15.61
CA CYS A 74 1.03 10.63 15.87
C CYS A 74 0.91 10.23 17.34
N HIS A 75 -0.32 10.19 17.85
CA HIS A 75 -0.58 9.66 19.19
C HIS A 75 -0.34 8.13 19.23
N PRO A 76 -0.04 7.56 20.41
CA PRO A 76 0.06 6.11 20.56
C PRO A 76 -1.24 5.41 20.14
N THR A 77 -1.13 4.36 19.31
CA THR A 77 -2.25 3.52 18.89
C THR A 77 -1.91 2.02 19.10
N PRO A 78 -1.71 1.59 20.34
CA PRO A 78 -1.28 0.22 20.62
C PRO A 78 -2.27 -0.83 20.11
N ALA A 79 -3.58 -0.61 20.22
CA ALA A 79 -4.58 -1.60 19.82
C ALA A 79 -4.61 -1.80 18.30
N LEU A 80 -4.51 -0.71 17.54
CA LEU A 80 -4.41 -0.73 16.09
C LEU A 80 -3.16 -1.48 15.64
N LEU A 81 -2.01 -1.22 16.28
CA LEU A 81 -0.78 -1.91 15.93
C LEU A 81 -0.85 -3.41 16.23
N GLU A 82 -1.51 -3.78 17.33
CA GLU A 82 -1.76 -5.19 17.69
C GLU A 82 -2.67 -5.88 16.66
N ALA A 83 -3.82 -5.29 16.38
CA ALA A 83 -4.78 -5.77 15.39
C ALA A 83 -4.17 -5.88 13.99
N TYR A 84 -3.40 -4.87 13.56
CA TYR A 84 -2.71 -4.89 12.28
C TYR A 84 -1.64 -5.98 12.23
N GLY A 85 -0.85 -6.14 13.30
CA GLY A 85 0.16 -7.21 13.39
C GLY A 85 -0.47 -8.60 13.28
N ASN A 86 -1.56 -8.83 14.02
CA ASN A 86 -2.31 -10.09 13.97
C ASN A 86 -2.87 -10.36 12.57
N ARG A 87 -3.47 -9.34 11.92
CA ARG A 87 -3.95 -9.42 10.54
C ARG A 87 -2.83 -9.73 9.56
N ALA A 88 -1.70 -9.01 9.66
CA ALA A 88 -0.55 -9.20 8.78
C ALA A 88 0.05 -10.60 8.92
N SER A 89 0.21 -11.08 10.15
CA SER A 89 0.65 -12.45 10.43
C SER A 89 -0.31 -13.51 9.89
N ALA A 90 -1.62 -13.30 10.00
CA ALA A 90 -2.62 -14.22 9.46
C ALA A 90 -2.57 -14.28 7.92
N ILE A 91 -2.50 -13.12 7.25
CA ILE A 91 -2.36 -13.03 5.78
C ILE A 91 -1.06 -13.70 5.33
N ALA A 92 0.05 -13.42 6.00
CA ALA A 92 1.35 -13.98 5.66
C ALA A 92 1.33 -15.52 5.73
N LYS A 93 0.83 -16.09 6.83
CA LYS A 93 0.66 -17.55 6.99
C LYS A 93 -0.25 -18.15 5.91
N ALA A 94 -1.35 -17.49 5.57
CA ALA A 94 -2.23 -17.94 4.50
C ALA A 94 -1.53 -17.91 3.12
N SER A 95 -0.69 -16.90 2.88
CA SER A 95 0.07 -16.75 1.63
C SER A 95 1.18 -17.77 1.44
N GLN A 96 1.70 -18.34 2.54
CA GLN A 96 2.78 -19.31 2.51
C GLN A 96 2.46 -20.52 1.61
N LYS A 97 1.22 -21.01 1.67
CA LYS A 97 0.73 -22.13 0.86
C LYS A 97 0.84 -21.87 -0.65
N THR A 98 0.76 -20.61 -1.07
CA THR A 98 0.90 -20.23 -2.49
C THR A 98 2.37 -20.19 -2.92
N SER A 99 3.29 -19.93 -1.98
CA SER A 99 4.74 -19.90 -2.25
C SER A 99 5.44 -21.25 -2.09
N GLU A 100 4.85 -22.21 -1.37
CA GLU A 100 5.39 -23.56 -1.13
C GLU A 100 5.96 -24.27 -2.37
N PRO A 101 5.30 -24.25 -3.55
CA PRO A 101 5.80 -24.94 -4.74
C PRO A 101 7.13 -24.40 -5.29
N TYR A 102 7.51 -23.19 -4.88
CA TYR A 102 8.71 -22.51 -5.36
C TYR A 102 9.87 -22.57 -4.36
N ILE A 103 9.64 -23.13 -3.16
CA ILE A 103 10.68 -23.33 -2.15
C ILE A 103 11.74 -24.29 -2.72
N GLY A 104 13.01 -23.89 -2.68
CA GLY A 104 14.13 -24.65 -3.24
C GLY A 104 14.41 -24.40 -4.73
N THR A 105 13.60 -23.58 -5.40
CA THR A 105 13.92 -23.08 -6.75
C THR A 105 14.84 -21.86 -6.67
N PRO A 106 15.54 -21.47 -7.76
CA PRO A 106 16.31 -20.22 -7.80
C PRO A 106 15.49 -18.95 -7.48
N PHE A 107 14.17 -19.03 -7.59
CA PHE A 107 13.24 -17.94 -7.28
C PHE A 107 12.65 -18.01 -5.87
N GLY A 108 12.93 -19.07 -5.10
CA GLY A 108 12.37 -19.30 -3.77
C GLY A 108 12.70 -18.19 -2.77
N GLU A 109 13.81 -17.48 -2.97
CA GLU A 109 14.18 -16.32 -2.14
C GLU A 109 13.34 -15.07 -2.41
N TYR A 110 12.59 -15.06 -3.51
CA TYR A 110 11.74 -13.94 -3.95
C TYR A 110 10.25 -14.28 -3.93
N THR A 111 9.87 -15.50 -3.55
CA THR A 111 8.48 -15.93 -3.50
C THR A 111 7.83 -15.59 -2.15
N GLY A 112 6.49 -15.59 -2.13
CA GLY A 112 5.69 -15.27 -0.93
C GLY A 112 5.35 -13.79 -0.78
N ALA A 113 4.63 -13.45 0.29
CA ALA A 113 4.24 -12.08 0.61
C ALA A 113 5.47 -11.18 0.82
N ASP A 114 5.44 -9.96 0.27
CA ASP A 114 6.43 -8.94 0.60
C ASP A 114 5.96 -8.15 1.82
N GLY A 115 6.46 -8.53 2.99
CA GLY A 115 6.27 -7.79 4.24
C GLY A 115 7.56 -7.14 4.74
N THR A 116 8.50 -6.83 3.82
CA THR A 116 9.83 -6.32 4.18
C THR A 116 9.73 -5.00 4.95
N SER A 117 8.92 -4.05 4.48
CA SER A 117 8.63 -2.77 5.13
C SER A 117 7.97 -2.93 6.50
N ILE A 118 7.01 -3.86 6.63
CA ILE A 118 6.34 -4.17 7.90
C ILE A 118 7.34 -4.72 8.92
N TRP A 119 8.14 -5.72 8.55
CA TRP A 119 9.08 -6.35 9.47
C TRP A 119 10.17 -5.38 9.88
N ALA A 120 10.69 -4.59 8.95
CA ALA A 120 11.67 -3.54 9.23
C ALA A 120 11.11 -2.51 10.22
N ALA A 121 9.87 -2.07 10.03
CA ALA A 121 9.20 -1.19 10.97
C ALA A 121 9.03 -1.83 12.36
N ALA A 122 8.59 -3.09 12.42
CA ALA A 122 8.38 -3.84 13.65
C ALA A 122 9.68 -4.03 14.46
N THR A 123 10.82 -4.23 13.79
CA THR A 123 12.15 -4.34 14.41
C THR A 123 12.84 -2.99 14.63
N SER A 124 12.18 -1.88 14.30
CA SER A 124 12.70 -0.52 14.43
C SER A 124 12.08 0.23 15.59
N SER A 125 10.78 0.55 15.50
CA SER A 125 10.05 1.29 16.53
C SER A 125 8.54 1.29 16.25
N LYS A 126 7.73 1.63 17.26
CA LYS A 126 6.28 1.84 17.08
C LYS A 126 5.97 2.97 16.09
N CYS A 127 6.77 4.04 16.10
CA CYS A 127 6.62 5.12 15.13
C CYS A 127 6.96 4.65 13.71
N ALA A 128 7.96 3.78 13.53
CA ALA A 128 8.23 3.18 12.22
C ALA A 128 7.05 2.34 11.72
N LEU A 129 6.32 1.65 12.61
CA LEU A 129 5.08 0.96 12.24
C LEU A 129 3.99 1.94 11.80
N HIS A 130 3.81 3.07 12.47
CA HIS A 130 2.90 4.11 12.00
C HIS A 130 3.29 4.64 10.61
N VAL A 131 4.59 4.85 10.37
CA VAL A 131 5.12 5.29 9.06
C VAL A 131 4.85 4.24 7.98
N HIS A 132 4.95 2.95 8.31
CA HIS A 132 4.54 1.87 7.40
C HIS A 132 3.05 1.93 7.08
N LEU A 133 2.19 2.17 8.08
CA LEU A 133 0.75 2.36 7.87
C LEU A 133 0.45 3.56 6.96
N LEU A 134 1.23 4.65 7.06
CA LEU A 134 1.18 5.76 6.10
C LEU A 134 1.59 5.32 4.69
N ALA A 135 2.63 4.49 4.55
CA ALA A 135 3.03 3.94 3.26
C ALA A 135 1.88 3.15 2.61
N CYS A 136 1.12 2.38 3.39
CA CYS A 136 -0.07 1.68 2.90
C CYS A 136 -1.17 2.66 2.44
N ILE A 137 -1.44 3.75 3.19
CA ILE A 137 -2.39 4.80 2.77
C ILE A 137 -1.97 5.40 1.42
N LEU A 138 -0.69 5.76 1.27
CA LEU A 138 -0.18 6.36 0.06
C LEU A 138 -0.21 5.39 -1.11
N ALA A 139 0.18 4.12 -0.90
CA ALA A 139 0.18 3.10 -1.93
C ALA A 139 -1.23 2.72 -2.39
N ARG A 140 -2.25 2.82 -1.53
CA ARG A 140 -3.66 2.60 -1.88
C ARG A 140 -4.23 3.71 -2.77
N MET A 141 -3.86 4.96 -2.49
CA MET A 141 -4.46 6.13 -3.16
C MET A 141 -3.69 6.59 -4.39
N TRP A 142 -2.37 6.52 -4.36
CA TRP A 142 -1.51 7.17 -5.35
C TRP A 142 -0.73 6.16 -6.18
N THR A 143 -0.42 6.53 -7.41
CA THR A 143 0.53 5.78 -8.24
C THR A 143 1.92 5.79 -7.60
N ALA A 144 2.79 4.86 -7.98
CA ALA A 144 4.14 4.77 -7.43
C ALA A 144 4.94 6.07 -7.60
N SER A 145 4.82 6.76 -8.73
CA SER A 145 5.50 8.03 -8.98
C SER A 145 4.99 9.16 -8.09
N GLU A 146 3.67 9.23 -7.88
CA GLU A 146 3.03 10.25 -7.04
C GLU A 146 3.33 10.02 -5.55
N ALA A 147 3.23 8.77 -5.07
CA ALA A 147 3.55 8.41 -3.70
C ALA A 147 5.01 8.74 -3.35
N VAL A 148 5.96 8.49 -4.26
CA VAL A 148 7.37 8.85 -4.06
C VAL A 148 7.58 10.37 -4.05
N ALA A 149 6.83 11.13 -4.85
CA ALA A 149 6.86 12.59 -4.81
C ALA A 149 6.34 13.11 -3.47
N ILE A 150 5.23 12.55 -2.98
CA ILE A 150 4.67 12.85 -1.65
C ILE A 150 5.69 12.55 -0.56
N TRP A 151 6.31 11.35 -0.56
CA TRP A 151 7.34 11.00 0.42
C TRP A 151 8.53 11.97 0.43
N THR A 152 8.99 12.38 -0.76
CA THR A 152 10.11 13.32 -0.88
C THR A 152 9.75 14.67 -0.26
N GLU A 153 8.53 15.16 -0.50
CA GLU A 153 8.03 16.39 0.09
C GLU A 153 7.84 16.26 1.62
N LEU A 154 7.26 15.14 2.09
CA LEU A 154 7.08 14.88 3.52
C LEU A 154 8.39 14.90 4.29
N VAL A 155 9.42 14.21 3.78
CA VAL A 155 10.74 14.19 4.41
C VAL A 155 11.37 15.59 4.39
N SER A 156 11.27 16.32 3.28
CA SER A 156 11.83 17.66 3.15
C SER A 156 11.18 18.64 4.12
N GLU A 157 9.85 18.71 4.15
CA GLU A 157 9.10 19.62 5.02
C GLU A 157 9.27 19.26 6.49
N ARG A 158 9.29 17.97 6.84
CA ARG A 158 9.53 17.54 8.23
C ARG A 158 10.92 17.94 8.72
N LYS A 159 11.96 17.79 7.88
CA LYS A 159 13.31 18.26 8.22
C LYS A 159 13.36 19.77 8.43
N LYS A 160 12.65 20.55 7.61
CA LYS A 160 12.55 22.02 7.77
C LYS A 160 11.83 22.40 9.06
N GLU A 161 10.72 21.73 9.39
CA GLU A 161 9.97 21.96 10.63
C GLU A 161 10.87 21.73 11.87
N ILE A 162 11.64 20.64 11.89
CA ILE A 162 12.56 20.33 12.99
C ILE A 162 13.70 21.34 13.06
N ALA A 163 14.30 21.70 11.92
CA ALA A 163 15.36 22.71 11.89
C ALA A 163 14.87 24.05 12.47
N ARG A 164 13.64 24.46 12.14
CA ARG A 164 13.03 25.67 12.70
C ARG A 164 12.85 25.59 14.22
N LYS A 165 12.39 24.45 14.75
CA LYS A 165 12.25 24.25 16.20
C LYS A 165 13.59 24.34 16.94
N VAL A 166 14.65 23.81 16.34
CA VAL A 166 16.02 23.96 16.89
C VAL A 166 16.45 25.43 16.87
N ASP A 167 16.20 26.15 15.77
CA ASP A 167 16.51 27.58 15.66
C ASP A 167 15.72 28.42 16.69
N GLU A 168 14.50 28.00 17.05
CA GLU A 168 13.64 28.61 18.07
C GLU A 168 14.05 28.24 19.51
N GLY A 169 15.06 27.39 19.69
CA GLY A 169 15.59 26.99 21.01
C GLY A 169 14.78 25.90 21.71
N GLU A 170 13.88 25.21 21.00
CA GLU A 170 13.12 24.09 21.56
C GLU A 170 14.04 22.86 21.75
N PRO A 171 13.88 22.09 22.85
CA PRO A 171 14.64 20.86 23.06
C PRO A 171 14.19 19.80 22.05
N VAL A 172 15.12 19.33 21.22
CA VAL A 172 14.90 18.29 20.22
C VAL A 172 15.63 17.01 20.65
N ALA A 173 14.94 15.87 20.62
CA ALA A 173 15.55 14.58 20.96
C ALA A 173 16.75 14.27 20.05
N PHE A 174 17.81 13.70 20.62
CA PHE A 174 19.05 13.40 19.89
C PHE A 174 18.83 12.55 18.63
N ALA A 175 17.98 11.51 18.71
CA ALA A 175 17.66 10.66 17.56
C ALA A 175 16.95 11.43 16.43
N LEU A 176 16.12 12.42 16.78
CA LEU A 176 15.42 13.29 15.83
C LEU A 176 16.42 14.25 15.15
N ALA A 177 17.33 14.84 15.90
CA ALA A 177 18.40 15.68 15.36
C ALA A 177 19.34 14.89 14.42
N ALA A 178 19.69 13.65 14.78
CA ALA A 178 20.49 12.77 13.93
C ALA A 178 19.76 12.37 12.63
N ALA A 179 18.46 12.09 12.69
CA ALA A 179 17.65 11.77 11.51
C ALA A 179 17.57 12.93 10.51
N VAL A 180 17.57 14.19 10.98
CA VAL A 180 17.60 15.38 10.11
C VAL A 180 18.91 15.44 9.31
N GLY A 181 20.03 15.12 9.95
CA GLY A 181 21.37 15.18 9.37
C GLY A 181 21.67 14.09 8.34
N GLN A 182 20.87 13.02 8.27
CA GLN A 182 21.10 11.92 7.33
C GLN A 182 20.27 12.05 6.06
N ASP A 183 20.90 11.83 4.91
CA ASP A 183 20.20 11.89 3.62
C ASP A 183 19.34 10.63 3.39
N ILE A 184 18.04 10.86 3.20
CA ILE A 184 17.09 9.84 2.76
C ILE A 184 16.97 9.96 1.25
N SER A 185 17.52 8.97 0.54
CA SER A 185 17.56 9.01 -0.92
C SER A 185 16.21 8.62 -1.54
N ARG A 186 15.91 9.19 -2.71
CA ARG A 186 14.70 8.85 -3.48
C ARG A 186 14.60 7.35 -3.80
N PRO A 187 15.67 6.62 -4.17
CA PRO A 187 15.62 5.17 -4.36
C PRO A 187 15.21 4.39 -3.10
N GLN A 188 15.62 4.82 -1.91
CA GLN A 188 15.17 4.20 -0.66
C GLN A 188 13.66 4.37 -0.47
N LEU A 189 13.13 5.58 -0.74
CA LEU A 189 11.68 5.84 -0.68
C LEU A 189 10.90 5.03 -1.73
N VAL A 190 11.47 4.81 -2.92
CA VAL A 190 10.89 3.91 -3.94
C VAL A 190 10.81 2.49 -3.41
N ALA A 191 11.88 1.97 -2.80
CA ALA A 191 11.90 0.61 -2.27
C ALA A 191 10.90 0.42 -1.11
N TRP A 192 10.76 1.44 -0.26
CA TRP A 192 9.75 1.49 0.81
C TRP A 192 8.31 1.42 0.27
N ASP A 193 7.95 2.31 -0.67
CA ASP A 193 6.63 2.31 -1.31
C ASP A 193 6.36 1.01 -2.08
N THR A 194 7.38 0.47 -2.75
CA THR A 194 7.28 -0.78 -3.51
C THR A 194 6.93 -1.95 -2.57
N SER A 195 7.59 -2.06 -1.42
CA SER A 195 7.28 -3.11 -0.45
C SER A 195 5.87 -2.94 0.13
N ALA A 196 5.46 -1.71 0.50
CA ALA A 196 4.11 -1.46 1.00
C ALA A 196 3.03 -1.80 -0.05
N ARG A 197 3.28 -1.51 -1.33
CA ARG A 197 2.36 -1.82 -2.43
C ARG A 197 2.29 -3.31 -2.74
N ALA A 198 3.42 -4.01 -2.71
CA ALA A 198 3.47 -5.46 -2.86
C ALA A 198 2.74 -6.16 -1.70
N TRP A 199 2.86 -5.62 -0.48
CA TRP A 199 2.06 -6.06 0.66
C TRP A 199 0.55 -5.90 0.41
N LEU A 200 0.10 -4.70 0.02
CA LEU A 200 -1.32 -4.43 -0.24
C LEU A 200 -1.89 -5.38 -1.30
N SER A 201 -1.17 -5.62 -2.38
CA SER A 201 -1.59 -6.57 -3.41
C SER A 201 -1.78 -7.98 -2.87
N THR A 202 -0.91 -8.41 -1.94
CA THR A 202 -1.06 -9.71 -1.28
C THR A 202 -2.28 -9.70 -0.37
N ALA A 203 -2.40 -8.69 0.48
CA ALA A 203 -3.48 -8.57 1.44
C ALA A 203 -4.88 -8.48 0.77
N ASP A 204 -4.98 -7.80 -0.37
CA ASP A 204 -6.19 -7.73 -1.20
C ASP A 204 -6.59 -9.10 -1.74
N GLN A 205 -5.62 -9.92 -2.17
CA GLN A 205 -5.87 -11.27 -2.65
C GLN A 205 -6.48 -12.16 -1.55
N PHE A 206 -5.93 -12.08 -0.34
CA PHE A 206 -6.36 -12.93 0.78
C PHE A 206 -7.59 -12.41 1.52
N SER A 207 -7.90 -11.11 1.41
CA SER A 207 -9.09 -10.48 2.01
C SER A 207 -10.15 -10.10 0.95
N CYS A 208 -10.11 -10.72 -0.22
CA CYS A 208 -10.79 -10.22 -1.41
C CYS A 208 -12.30 -9.99 -1.24
N ASN A 209 -13.00 -10.84 -0.48
CA ASN A 209 -14.45 -10.68 -0.27
C ASN A 209 -14.76 -9.42 0.53
N LYS A 210 -14.13 -9.26 1.71
CA LYS A 210 -14.32 -8.09 2.58
C LYS A 210 -13.82 -6.82 1.90
N GLN A 211 -12.69 -6.90 1.20
CA GLN A 211 -12.13 -5.80 0.44
C GLN A 211 -13.06 -5.33 -0.68
N LYS A 212 -13.61 -6.26 -1.48
CA LYS A 212 -14.59 -5.93 -2.54
C LYS A 212 -15.85 -5.31 -1.96
N GLN A 213 -16.35 -5.84 -0.85
CA GLN A 213 -17.53 -5.29 -0.19
C GLN A 213 -17.29 -3.86 0.31
N LEU A 214 -16.14 -3.61 0.94
CA LEU A 214 -15.71 -2.27 1.35
C LEU A 214 -15.61 -1.35 0.12
N GLU A 215 -14.93 -1.76 -0.95
CA GLU A 215 -14.80 -0.97 -2.16
C GLU A 215 -16.15 -0.61 -2.81
N LEU A 216 -17.11 -1.54 -2.81
CA LEU A 216 -18.47 -1.26 -3.29
C LEU A 216 -19.16 -0.19 -2.44
N ILE A 217 -18.97 -0.19 -1.13
CA ILE A 217 -19.49 0.86 -0.25
C ILE A 217 -18.81 2.19 -0.59
N LEU A 218 -17.47 2.22 -0.63
CA LEU A 218 -16.70 3.44 -0.85
C LEU A 218 -16.95 4.10 -2.21
N LYS A 219 -17.28 3.32 -3.25
CA LYS A 219 -17.67 3.82 -4.58
C LYS A 219 -18.98 4.61 -4.57
N ASN A 220 -19.87 4.31 -3.64
CA ASN A 220 -21.19 4.95 -3.55
C ASN A 220 -21.19 6.22 -2.67
N LEU A 221 -20.06 6.52 -2.03
CA LEU A 221 -19.89 7.72 -1.20
C LEU A 221 -19.37 8.90 -2.04
N ASP A 222 -19.65 10.13 -1.62
CA ASP A 222 -18.99 11.33 -2.15
C ASP A 222 -18.33 12.07 -0.98
N LEU A 223 -17.10 11.66 -0.65
CA LEU A 223 -16.36 12.18 0.50
C LEU A 223 -14.98 12.66 0.06
N ALA A 224 -14.64 13.88 0.46
CA ALA A 224 -13.28 14.38 0.34
C ALA A 224 -12.45 13.97 1.57
N VAL A 225 -11.16 13.71 1.37
CA VAL A 225 -10.24 13.29 2.44
C VAL A 225 -9.71 14.47 3.23
N THR A 226 -9.53 15.64 2.61
CA THR A 226 -9.17 16.89 3.29
C THR A 226 -9.50 18.09 2.41
N ASP A 227 -9.79 19.23 3.05
CA ASP A 227 -9.93 20.53 2.41
C ASP A 227 -8.57 21.26 2.41
N GLY A 228 -7.74 21.01 1.40
CA GLY A 228 -6.48 21.75 1.27
C GLY A 228 -5.52 21.19 0.22
N PRO A 229 -4.89 22.05 -0.60
CA PRO A 229 -4.01 21.59 -1.68
C PRO A 229 -2.58 21.24 -1.22
N ALA A 230 -2.19 21.60 0.01
CA ALA A 230 -0.82 21.44 0.51
C ALA A 230 -0.54 20.00 0.99
N VAL A 231 0.53 19.38 0.46
CA VAL A 231 0.84 17.96 0.67
C VAL A 231 1.12 17.64 2.13
N PHE A 232 2.09 18.34 2.74
CA PHE A 232 2.52 18.05 4.11
C PHE A 232 1.36 18.09 5.13
N PRO A 233 0.63 19.20 5.30
CA PRO A 233 -0.46 19.26 6.27
C PRO A 233 -1.62 18.32 5.91
N SER A 234 -1.96 18.14 4.63
CA SER A 234 -3.06 17.25 4.22
C SER A 234 -2.74 15.79 4.53
N VAL A 235 -1.54 15.32 4.16
CA VAL A 235 -1.11 13.93 4.39
C VAL A 235 -0.92 13.65 5.87
N THR A 236 -0.27 14.54 6.60
CA THR A 236 -0.08 14.37 8.05
C THR A 236 -1.41 14.40 8.80
N ASN A 237 -2.35 15.27 8.44
CA ASN A 237 -3.67 15.29 9.08
C ASN A 237 -4.49 14.03 8.76
N THR A 238 -4.52 13.62 7.47
CA THR A 238 -5.17 12.38 7.02
C THR A 238 -4.64 11.17 7.78
N TRP A 239 -3.31 11.08 7.93
CA TRP A 239 -2.66 10.00 8.65
C TRP A 239 -3.06 9.96 10.13
N LYS A 240 -3.07 11.12 10.81
CA LYS A 240 -3.50 11.23 12.21
C LYS A 240 -4.96 10.83 12.41
N ILE A 241 -5.87 11.33 11.56
CA ILE A 241 -7.29 11.01 11.63
C ILE A 241 -7.50 9.50 11.41
N ALA A 242 -6.85 8.93 10.39
CA ALA A 242 -6.97 7.51 10.10
C ALA A 242 -6.49 6.65 11.28
N LEU A 243 -5.31 6.94 11.84
CA LEU A 243 -4.77 6.20 13.00
C LEU A 243 -5.68 6.31 14.21
N ALA A 244 -6.10 7.53 14.57
CA ALA A 244 -6.93 7.76 15.75
C ALA A 244 -8.33 7.12 15.63
N THR A 245 -8.92 7.19 14.44
CA THR A 245 -10.25 6.60 14.20
C THR A 245 -10.17 5.07 14.26
N MET A 246 -9.14 4.50 13.64
CA MET A 246 -8.95 3.04 13.62
C MET A 246 -8.58 2.47 14.98
N GLU A 247 -7.78 3.17 15.78
CA GLU A 247 -7.52 2.80 17.18
C GLU A 247 -8.82 2.66 17.97
N LYS A 248 -9.70 3.68 17.88
CA LYS A 248 -10.99 3.68 18.57
C LYS A 248 -11.90 2.56 18.08
N LEU A 249 -11.98 2.34 16.77
CA LEU A 249 -12.78 1.27 16.18
C LEU A 249 -12.33 -0.10 16.65
N VAL A 250 -11.03 -0.38 16.60
CA VAL A 250 -10.45 -1.64 17.10
C VAL A 250 -10.74 -1.83 18.59
N TRP A 251 -10.76 -0.76 19.37
CA TRP A 251 -11.09 -0.78 20.80
C TRP A 251 -12.59 -0.95 21.10
N GLY A 252 -13.44 -1.06 20.08
CA GLY A 252 -14.88 -1.22 20.26
C GLY A 252 -15.63 0.10 20.47
N MET A 253 -14.99 1.24 20.19
CA MET A 253 -15.63 2.55 20.29
C MET A 253 -16.23 2.96 18.94
N PRO A 254 -17.56 3.14 18.84
CA PRO A 254 -18.20 3.50 17.57
C PRO A 254 -17.74 4.87 17.10
N GLN A 255 -17.47 5.00 15.80
CA GLN A 255 -16.99 6.25 15.20
C GLN A 255 -17.97 6.72 14.12
N ALA A 256 -18.31 8.00 14.14
CA ALA A 256 -19.02 8.65 13.05
C ALA A 256 -18.00 9.39 12.17
N VAL A 257 -17.93 9.05 10.89
CA VAL A 257 -16.95 9.62 9.95
C VAL A 257 -17.65 10.46 8.91
N ASN A 258 -17.15 11.69 8.76
CA ASN A 258 -17.64 12.68 7.79
C ASN A 258 -16.60 13.02 6.71
N ASP A 259 -15.39 12.46 6.79
CA ASP A 259 -14.31 12.66 5.82
C ASP A 259 -13.78 11.32 5.28
N GLY A 260 -13.00 11.38 4.21
CA GLY A 260 -12.44 10.20 3.57
C GLY A 260 -11.22 9.57 4.26
N ALA A 261 -10.65 10.19 5.30
CA ALA A 261 -9.34 9.80 5.82
C ALA A 261 -9.37 8.41 6.48
N ALA A 262 -10.33 8.18 7.37
CA ALA A 262 -10.50 6.88 8.02
C ALA A 262 -10.85 5.78 7.02
N LEU A 263 -11.60 6.11 5.96
CA LEU A 263 -11.99 5.16 4.91
C LEU A 263 -10.80 4.67 4.08
N ILE A 264 -9.82 5.54 3.83
CA ILE A 264 -8.57 5.11 3.21
C ILE A 264 -7.81 4.19 4.15
N GLY A 265 -7.69 4.53 5.43
CA GLY A 265 -7.07 3.69 6.44
C GLY A 265 -7.66 2.28 6.47
N LEU A 266 -8.98 2.17 6.50
CA LEU A 266 -9.72 0.90 6.42
C LEU A 266 -9.32 0.07 5.22
N SER A 267 -9.36 0.69 4.03
CA SER A 267 -9.00 0.02 2.78
C SER A 267 -7.52 -0.36 2.71
N ALA A 268 -6.63 0.37 3.39
CA ALA A 268 -5.19 0.16 3.34
C ALA A 268 -4.68 -0.84 4.39
N TRP A 269 -5.38 -1.01 5.51
CA TRP A 269 -4.90 -1.79 6.66
C TRP A 269 -5.61 -3.14 6.83
N HIS A 270 -6.62 -3.42 5.99
CA HIS A 270 -7.36 -4.70 5.95
C HIS A 270 -7.99 -5.06 7.30
N LEU A 271 -8.50 -4.03 7.98
CA LEU A 271 -9.31 -4.13 9.19
C LEU A 271 -10.71 -3.66 8.83
N TYR A 272 -11.72 -4.53 9.05
CA TYR A 272 -13.07 -4.34 8.52
C TYR A 272 -14.09 -4.26 9.66
N PRO A 273 -14.29 -3.09 10.28
CA PRO A 273 -15.35 -2.90 11.26
C PRO A 273 -16.72 -3.04 10.60
N ASP A 274 -17.72 -3.36 11.41
CA ASP A 274 -19.10 -3.29 10.98
C ASP A 274 -19.48 -1.84 10.66
N MET A 275 -20.34 -1.65 9.68
CA MET A 275 -20.68 -0.33 9.15
C MET A 275 -22.18 -0.08 9.17
N VAL A 276 -22.56 1.16 9.45
CA VAL A 276 -23.94 1.63 9.35
C VAL A 276 -23.99 2.83 8.41
N LEU A 277 -24.76 2.68 7.34
CA LEU A 277 -25.00 3.70 6.33
C LEU A 277 -26.35 4.36 6.63
N TYR A 278 -26.39 5.69 6.75
CA TYR A 278 -27.62 6.41 7.12
C TYR A 278 -28.38 7.02 5.93
N SER A 279 -27.78 7.08 4.73
CA SER A 279 -28.37 7.76 3.56
C SER A 279 -27.98 7.06 2.26
N PRO A 280 -28.92 6.78 1.33
CA PRO A 280 -30.35 7.14 1.33
C PRO A 280 -31.26 6.17 2.11
N LYS A 281 -30.73 5.04 2.58
CA LYS A 281 -31.44 4.06 3.42
C LYS A 281 -30.54 3.67 4.56
N PHE A 282 -31.14 3.38 5.72
CA PHE A 282 -30.46 2.72 6.81
C PHE A 282 -30.04 1.31 6.35
N VAL A 283 -28.73 1.08 6.23
CA VAL A 283 -28.16 -0.22 5.89
C VAL A 283 -27.08 -0.56 6.89
N GLU A 284 -27.30 -1.64 7.62
CA GLU A 284 -26.28 -2.25 8.46
C GLU A 284 -25.49 -3.27 7.63
N VAL A 285 -24.17 -3.12 7.64
CA VAL A 285 -23.24 -4.00 6.94
C VAL A 285 -22.37 -4.68 7.99
N LYS A 286 -22.61 -5.98 8.18
CA LYS A 286 -21.80 -6.82 9.05
C LYS A 286 -20.59 -7.35 8.28
N MET A 287 -19.42 -6.95 8.73
CA MET A 287 -18.11 -7.39 8.23
C MET A 287 -17.51 -8.48 9.13
N GLU A 288 -17.90 -8.53 10.41
CA GLU A 288 -17.52 -9.58 11.38
C GLU A 288 -16.00 -9.83 11.37
N ASP A 289 -15.23 -8.77 11.58
CA ASP A 289 -13.77 -8.87 11.70
C ASP A 289 -13.36 -9.19 13.14
N SER A 290 -12.70 -10.33 13.33
CA SER A 290 -12.20 -10.78 14.64
C SER A 290 -11.18 -9.83 15.29
N ASN A 291 -10.56 -8.93 14.51
CA ASN A 291 -9.59 -7.96 15.04
C ASN A 291 -10.24 -6.63 15.44
N VAL A 292 -11.56 -6.50 15.33
CA VAL A 292 -12.33 -5.34 15.78
C VAL A 292 -13.18 -5.78 16.96
N ALA A 293 -13.01 -5.13 18.11
CA ALA A 293 -13.81 -5.46 19.28
C ALA A 293 -15.29 -5.13 19.06
N GLU A 294 -16.17 -5.87 19.75
CA GLU A 294 -17.61 -5.63 19.70
C GLU A 294 -17.93 -4.17 20.07
N GLY A 295 -18.86 -3.55 19.33
CA GLY A 295 -19.18 -2.13 19.47
C GLY A 295 -18.37 -1.19 18.56
N GLY A 296 -17.30 -1.69 17.93
CA GLY A 296 -16.47 -0.99 16.96
C GLY A 296 -17.18 -0.76 15.62
N VAL A 297 -18.26 0.02 15.64
CA VAL A 297 -19.13 0.26 14.48
C VAL A 297 -18.81 1.61 13.85
N LEU A 298 -18.63 1.60 12.53
CA LEU A 298 -18.41 2.79 11.73
C LEU A 298 -19.73 3.32 11.17
N SER A 299 -20.12 4.51 11.63
CA SER A 299 -21.29 5.25 11.15
C SER A 299 -20.90 6.19 10.02
N LEU A 300 -21.56 6.07 8.88
CA LEU A 300 -21.30 6.85 7.67
C LEU A 300 -22.46 7.81 7.37
N GLY A 301 -22.21 9.10 7.57
CA GLY A 301 -23.11 10.18 7.18
C GLY A 301 -22.88 10.59 5.73
N VAL A 302 -23.75 10.17 4.81
CA VAL A 302 -23.61 10.51 3.38
C VAL A 302 -24.40 11.78 3.07
N SER A 303 -23.70 12.92 2.98
CA SER A 303 -24.26 14.11 2.36
C SER A 303 -24.16 13.94 0.84
N ARG A 304 -25.27 13.55 0.20
CA ARG A 304 -25.34 13.49 -1.26
C ARG A 304 -25.22 14.91 -1.78
N GLY A 305 -24.07 15.27 -2.36
CA GLY A 305 -23.95 16.50 -3.13
C GLY A 305 -24.99 16.48 -4.27
N PRO A 306 -25.58 17.63 -4.63
CA PRO A 306 -26.53 17.69 -5.73
C PRO A 306 -25.90 17.10 -6.99
N ASP A 307 -26.72 16.34 -7.71
CA ASP A 307 -26.39 15.50 -8.86
C ASP A 307 -25.74 16.32 -9.99
N LEU A 308 -24.44 16.61 -9.85
CA LEU A 308 -23.60 17.13 -10.93
C LEU A 308 -23.09 15.91 -11.68
N SER A 309 -23.83 15.54 -12.73
CA SER A 309 -23.67 14.40 -13.63
C SER A 309 -22.28 14.20 -14.26
N ASP A 310 -21.28 15.00 -13.88
CA ASP A 310 -19.93 15.01 -14.42
C ASP A 310 -18.83 14.76 -13.36
N ARG A 311 -19.19 14.66 -12.07
CA ARG A 311 -18.22 14.33 -11.00
C ARG A 311 -18.23 12.84 -10.67
N LYS A 312 -17.08 12.19 -10.83
CA LYS A 312 -16.84 10.79 -10.42
C LYS A 312 -17.09 10.62 -8.92
N ARG A 313 -18.12 9.84 -8.56
CA ARG A 313 -18.43 9.44 -7.17
C ARG A 313 -17.27 8.61 -6.56
N GLY A 314 -17.09 8.69 -5.25
CA GLY A 314 -16.10 7.94 -4.47
C GLY A 314 -15.43 8.79 -3.38
N VAL A 315 -14.57 8.14 -2.59
CA VAL A 315 -13.63 8.84 -1.70
C VAL A 315 -12.51 9.46 -2.54
N ARG A 316 -12.32 10.78 -2.43
CA ARG A 316 -11.40 11.58 -3.25
C ARG A 316 -10.37 12.33 -2.40
N TRP A 317 -9.15 12.39 -2.89
CA TRP A 317 -8.05 13.12 -2.28
C TRP A 317 -7.32 13.95 -3.34
N SER A 318 -7.22 15.27 -3.14
CA SER A 318 -6.50 16.16 -4.06
C SER A 318 -5.28 16.77 -3.38
N LEU A 319 -4.13 16.74 -4.06
CA LEU A 319 -2.84 17.25 -3.56
C LEU A 319 -2.08 18.00 -4.67
N SER A 320 -1.31 19.03 -4.30
CA SER A 320 -0.42 19.76 -5.22
C SER A 320 0.97 19.17 -5.22
N LEU A 321 1.31 18.34 -6.20
CA LEU A 321 2.59 17.65 -6.22
C LEU A 321 3.65 18.50 -6.92
N ALA A 322 4.55 19.11 -6.15
CA ALA A 322 5.68 19.87 -6.70
C ALA A 322 6.87 18.98 -7.12
N GLN A 323 6.98 17.78 -6.54
CA GLN A 323 8.09 16.85 -6.72
C GLN A 323 7.82 15.74 -7.76
N LEU A 324 6.76 15.88 -8.57
CA LEU A 324 6.48 14.94 -9.65
C LEU A 324 7.50 15.14 -10.79
N ARG A 325 7.97 14.05 -11.42
CA ARG A 325 9.15 13.96 -12.31
C ARG A 325 9.14 14.83 -13.59
N HIS A 326 8.19 15.74 -13.75
CA HIS A 326 8.17 16.73 -14.81
C HIS A 326 8.52 18.10 -14.21
N TYR A 327 9.64 18.69 -14.63
CA TYR A 327 10.00 20.06 -14.26
C TYR A 327 8.82 21.00 -14.56
N GLY A 328 8.27 21.68 -13.55
CA GLY A 328 7.10 22.54 -13.74
C GLY A 328 6.52 23.10 -12.44
N ARG A 329 5.49 23.94 -12.61
CA ARG A 329 4.67 24.42 -11.49
C ARG A 329 3.97 23.23 -10.81
N PRO A 330 3.71 23.29 -9.48
CA PRO A 330 3.00 22.23 -8.78
C PRO A 330 1.72 21.83 -9.49
N VAL A 331 1.56 20.53 -9.76
CA VAL A 331 0.39 20.00 -10.46
C VAL A 331 -0.64 19.55 -9.43
N GLN A 332 -1.87 20.05 -9.52
CA GLN A 332 -2.98 19.52 -8.75
C GLN A 332 -3.33 18.13 -9.26
N VAL A 333 -3.20 17.13 -8.41
CA VAL A 333 -3.56 15.74 -8.73
C VAL A 333 -4.70 15.32 -7.80
N THR A 334 -5.80 14.85 -8.39
CA THR A 334 -6.90 14.24 -7.64
C THR A 334 -6.86 12.73 -7.81
N ALA A 335 -6.56 12.03 -6.73
CA ALA A 335 -6.73 10.60 -6.60
C ALA A 335 -8.11 10.26 -6.05
N GLY A 336 -8.60 9.07 -6.37
CA GLY A 336 -9.78 8.49 -5.74
C GLY A 336 -9.60 6.99 -5.65
N LEU A 337 -10.37 6.35 -4.77
CA LEU A 337 -10.46 4.88 -4.71
C LEU A 337 -11.12 4.38 -6.00
N LYS A 338 -10.32 4.28 -7.07
CA LYS A 338 -10.76 3.80 -8.38
C LYS A 338 -11.05 2.30 -8.33
N ALA A 339 -12.09 1.89 -9.03
CA ALA A 339 -12.15 0.53 -9.56
C ALA A 339 -10.97 0.35 -10.53
N ASP A 340 -10.24 -0.75 -10.36
CA ASP A 340 -9.07 -1.15 -11.14
C ASP A 340 -9.11 -0.68 -12.60
N SER A 341 -8.26 0.29 -12.95
CA SER A 341 -7.87 0.52 -14.35
C SER A 341 -6.72 -0.42 -14.76
N ARG A 342 -6.34 -1.36 -13.90
CA ARG A 342 -5.28 -2.34 -14.13
C ARG A 342 -5.92 -3.60 -14.68
N LEU A 343 -5.63 -3.93 -15.94
CA LEU A 343 -6.00 -5.20 -16.52
C LEU A 343 -5.25 -6.32 -15.78
N THR A 344 -5.98 -7.30 -15.29
CA THR A 344 -5.37 -8.56 -14.84
C THR A 344 -4.65 -9.23 -16.01
N TRP A 345 -3.64 -10.06 -15.75
CA TRP A 345 -2.92 -10.76 -16.82
C TRP A 345 -3.86 -11.52 -17.80
N PRO A 346 -4.92 -12.23 -17.34
CA PRO A 346 -5.91 -12.82 -18.24
C PRO A 346 -6.64 -11.80 -19.11
N GLN A 347 -7.02 -10.65 -18.54
CA GLN A 347 -7.68 -9.58 -19.29
C GLN A 347 -6.72 -8.92 -20.29
N LEU A 348 -5.45 -8.72 -19.93
CA LEU A 348 -4.44 -8.21 -20.84
C LEU A 348 -4.22 -9.18 -22.00
N THR A 349 -4.12 -10.49 -21.73
CA THR A 349 -4.00 -11.50 -22.80
C THR A 349 -5.22 -11.52 -23.71
N LEU A 350 -6.43 -11.36 -23.15
CA LEU A 350 -7.66 -11.27 -23.94
C LEU A 350 -7.67 -10.01 -24.83
N VAL A 351 -7.26 -8.86 -24.30
CA VAL A 351 -7.18 -7.60 -25.05
C VAL A 351 -6.14 -7.68 -26.17
N THR A 352 -4.94 -8.17 -25.87
CA THR A 352 -3.87 -8.35 -26.87
C THR A 352 -4.30 -9.34 -27.96
N PHE A 353 -5.00 -10.42 -27.60
CA PHE A 353 -5.48 -11.39 -28.57
C PHE A 353 -6.64 -10.85 -29.41
N ALA A 354 -7.58 -10.13 -28.80
CA ALA A 354 -8.66 -9.45 -29.53
C ALA A 354 -8.09 -8.44 -30.55
N ALA A 355 -7.04 -7.70 -30.20
CA ALA A 355 -6.35 -6.80 -31.13
C ALA A 355 -5.67 -7.55 -32.30
N ILE A 356 -5.18 -8.77 -32.07
CA ILE A 356 -4.61 -9.62 -33.14
C ILE A 356 -5.74 -10.19 -34.03
N LEU A 357 -6.87 -10.61 -33.43
CA LEU A 357 -8.03 -11.09 -34.19
C LEU A 357 -8.64 -10.00 -35.07
N GLU A 358 -8.70 -8.76 -34.57
CA GLU A 358 -9.13 -7.59 -35.33
C GLU A 358 -8.22 -7.32 -36.54
N GLN A 359 -6.90 -7.50 -36.38
CA GLN A 359 -5.95 -7.44 -37.51
C GLN A 359 -6.12 -8.57 -38.53
N TRP A 360 -6.69 -9.71 -38.13
CA TRP A 360 -6.87 -10.88 -39.00
C TRP A 360 -8.23 -10.90 -39.71
N ASP A 361 -9.07 -9.88 -39.51
CA ASP A 361 -10.37 -9.67 -40.15
C ASP A 361 -11.26 -10.91 -40.14
N LEU A 362 -11.25 -11.61 -38.99
CA LEU A 362 -12.03 -12.82 -38.79
C LEU A 362 -13.49 -12.48 -38.56
N ASP A 363 -14.37 -13.24 -39.22
CA ASP A 363 -15.81 -13.02 -39.20
C ASP A 363 -16.37 -12.98 -37.75
N THR A 364 -17.14 -11.93 -37.46
CA THR A 364 -17.60 -11.55 -36.10
C THR A 364 -18.34 -12.66 -35.35
N THR A 365 -18.87 -13.63 -36.08
CA THR A 365 -19.59 -14.80 -35.55
C THR A 365 -18.70 -15.81 -34.80
N LEU A 366 -17.38 -15.78 -35.01
CA LEU A 366 -16.43 -16.72 -34.39
C LEU A 366 -15.78 -16.20 -33.10
N HIS A 367 -15.97 -14.92 -32.76
CA HIS A 367 -15.24 -14.26 -31.66
C HIS A 367 -15.63 -14.80 -30.28
N GLU A 368 -16.93 -15.00 -30.05
CA GLU A 368 -17.48 -15.47 -28.78
C GLU A 368 -17.13 -16.95 -28.47
N PRO A 369 -17.28 -17.92 -29.39
CA PRO A 369 -16.84 -19.29 -29.15
C PRO A 369 -15.31 -19.43 -29.00
N LEU A 370 -14.50 -18.62 -29.70
CA LEU A 370 -13.04 -18.59 -29.52
C LEU A 370 -12.64 -18.06 -28.15
N ALA A 371 -13.26 -16.97 -27.69
CA ALA A 371 -13.02 -16.41 -26.36
C ALA A 371 -13.37 -17.40 -25.23
N GLN A 372 -14.49 -18.12 -25.37
CA GLN A 372 -14.89 -19.16 -24.41
C GLN A 372 -13.95 -20.37 -24.43
N LEU A 373 -13.53 -20.85 -25.61
CA LEU A 373 -12.57 -21.94 -25.75
C LEU A 373 -11.22 -21.58 -25.12
N LEU A 374 -10.75 -20.35 -25.31
CA LEU A 374 -9.46 -19.91 -24.77
C LEU A 374 -9.49 -19.69 -23.26
N THR A 375 -10.56 -19.12 -22.74
CA THR A 375 -10.76 -19.03 -21.29
C THR A 375 -10.75 -20.42 -20.66
N SER A 376 -11.34 -21.42 -21.34
CA SER A 376 -11.28 -22.81 -20.90
C SER A 376 -9.86 -23.40 -21.00
N LEU A 377 -9.13 -23.17 -22.09
CA LEU A 377 -7.73 -23.64 -22.26
C LEU A 377 -6.79 -23.07 -21.19
N PHE A 378 -6.91 -21.78 -20.86
CA PHE A 378 -6.08 -21.14 -19.83
C PHE A 378 -6.44 -21.58 -18.41
N GLN A 379 -7.72 -21.83 -18.12
CA GLN A 379 -8.14 -22.42 -16.84
C GLN A 379 -7.61 -23.87 -16.67
N HIS A 380 -7.47 -24.60 -17.79
CA HIS A 380 -6.95 -25.98 -17.82
C HIS A 380 -5.41 -26.06 -17.93
N ALA A 381 -4.70 -24.93 -18.10
CA ALA A 381 -3.24 -24.88 -18.19
C ALA A 381 -2.53 -24.78 -16.81
N LYS A 382 -3.26 -24.94 -15.69
CA LYS A 382 -2.62 -25.17 -14.38
C LYS A 382 -1.97 -26.57 -14.36
N PRO A 383 -0.75 -26.73 -13.81
CA PRO A 383 -0.02 -27.99 -13.89
C PRO A 383 -0.69 -29.04 -12.99
N GLY A 384 -1.36 -30.00 -13.62
CA GLY A 384 -2.07 -31.09 -12.94
C GLY A 384 -2.68 -32.06 -13.95
N TRP A 385 -1.86 -32.59 -14.86
CA TRP A 385 -2.34 -33.48 -15.92
C TRP A 385 -2.49 -34.93 -15.42
N LYS A 386 -3.74 -35.42 -15.39
CA LYS A 386 -4.07 -36.81 -15.71
C LYS A 386 -5.26 -36.84 -16.68
N ASN A 387 -4.93 -37.08 -17.95
CA ASN A 387 -5.73 -37.67 -19.03
C ASN A 387 -7.22 -37.33 -19.08
N ASP A 388 -7.61 -36.35 -19.92
CA ASP A 388 -8.99 -36.25 -20.38
C ASP A 388 -9.12 -36.33 -21.91
N LYS A 389 -9.68 -37.45 -22.38
CA LYS A 389 -9.92 -37.77 -23.80
C LYS A 389 -11.05 -36.93 -24.42
N GLN A 390 -11.76 -36.12 -23.62
CA GLN A 390 -12.87 -35.29 -24.12
C GLN A 390 -12.43 -34.10 -24.97
N MET A 391 -11.25 -33.51 -24.74
CA MET A 391 -10.82 -32.32 -25.48
C MET A 391 -10.47 -32.63 -26.95
N MET A 392 -9.86 -33.79 -27.22
CA MET A 392 -9.55 -34.26 -28.59
C MET A 392 -10.81 -34.51 -29.43
N ARG A 393 -11.95 -34.81 -28.80
CA ARG A 393 -13.24 -34.96 -29.52
C ARG A 393 -13.84 -33.61 -29.91
N ARG A 394 -13.64 -32.55 -29.12
CA ARG A 394 -14.13 -31.20 -29.45
C ARG A 394 -13.32 -30.53 -30.56
N PHE A 395 -12.01 -30.78 -30.61
CA PHE A 395 -11.15 -30.28 -31.70
C PHE A 395 -11.53 -30.86 -33.08
N LYS A 396 -12.00 -32.11 -33.12
CA LYS A 396 -12.36 -32.80 -34.37
C LYS A 396 -13.68 -32.32 -35.00
N ILE A 397 -14.53 -31.63 -34.24
CA ILE A 397 -15.84 -31.15 -34.71
C ILE A 397 -15.73 -29.80 -35.44
N LEU A 398 -14.66 -29.02 -35.19
CA LEU A 398 -14.45 -27.71 -35.83
C LEU A 398 -13.65 -27.78 -37.14
N THR A 399 -13.01 -28.90 -37.45
CA THR A 399 -12.33 -29.12 -38.74
C THR A 399 -13.19 -30.01 -39.65
N GLY A 400 -14.31 -29.46 -40.14
CA GLY A 400 -15.03 -30.02 -41.29
C GLY A 400 -14.28 -29.70 -42.60
N PRO A 401 -14.38 -30.55 -43.65
CA PRO A 401 -13.50 -30.46 -44.80
C PRO A 401 -13.98 -29.35 -45.75
N SER A 402 -13.29 -28.22 -45.80
CA SER A 402 -13.42 -27.30 -46.94
C SER A 402 -12.11 -26.58 -47.26
N LYS A 403 -11.49 -27.10 -48.33
CA LYS A 403 -10.67 -26.45 -49.37
C LYS A 403 -9.79 -25.26 -48.94
N ILE A 404 -8.54 -25.58 -48.65
CA ILE A 404 -7.39 -24.66 -48.71
C ILE A 404 -7.18 -24.24 -50.18
N PRO A 405 -7.12 -22.93 -50.53
CA PRO A 405 -6.64 -22.50 -51.84
C PRO A 405 -5.11 -22.63 -51.86
N GLN A 406 -4.58 -23.40 -52.81
CA GLN A 406 -3.15 -23.48 -53.09
C GLN A 406 -2.66 -22.12 -53.62
N PHE A 407 -1.73 -21.47 -52.90
CA PHE A 407 -0.93 -20.38 -53.45
C PHE A 407 0.26 -20.97 -54.22
N SER A 408 0.30 -20.72 -55.52
CA SER A 408 1.42 -21.06 -56.40
C SER A 408 2.62 -20.15 -56.12
N ARG A 409 3.82 -20.75 -56.10
CA ARG A 409 5.08 -20.02 -56.19
C ARG A 409 5.18 -19.34 -57.56
N TYR A 410 5.48 -18.05 -57.58
CA TYR A 410 6.17 -17.42 -58.70
C TYR A 410 7.50 -16.88 -58.20
N SER A 411 8.53 -17.22 -58.97
CA SER A 411 9.89 -16.67 -58.96
C SER A 411 9.90 -15.20 -59.35
#